data_AF-A0AAD8EYV9-F1
#
_entry.id   AF-A0AAD8EYV9-F1
#
_cell.length_a   1.000
_cell.length_b   1.000
_cell.length_c   1.000
_cell.angle_alpha   90.00
_cell.angle_beta   90.00
_cell.angle_gamma   90.00
#
_symmetry.space_group_name_H-M   'P 1'
#
loop_
_entity.id
_entity.type
_entity.pdbx_description
1 polymer ?
#
loop_
_entity_poly.entity_id
_entity_poly.type
_entity_poly.pdbx_seq_one_letter_code
_entity_poly.pdbx_strand_id
1 'polypeptide(L)'
;MTMLYRSKIEDVLQQLEKDIITPKFAGIKHTAVVALEILADEDKLKNIEAWELREICLEPLQLALESRARKLGHTALAGIQSMFKDERFRSSMETSDEDKWLPSQVLTVLAGAHSLAEDLQIEVMKLLLNMTVTASWCTSAKTIIKIAQEGLNKTEM
;
A
#
# COMPACT_ATOMS: atom_id res chain seq x y z
N MET A 1 0.25 30.31 -5.14
CA MET A 1 -0.38 29.97 -3.83
C MET A 1 -1.20 28.70 -4.02
N THR A 2 -0.52 27.60 -4.35
CA THR A 2 -1.09 26.28 -4.51
C THR A 2 -1.06 25.63 -3.12
N MET A 3 -2.21 25.54 -2.47
CA MET A 3 -2.36 24.58 -1.39
C MET A 3 -2.21 23.20 -2.05
N LEU A 4 -1.01 22.62 -1.95
CA LEU A 4 -0.77 21.21 -2.25
C LEU A 4 -1.86 20.42 -1.53
N TYR A 5 -2.73 19.79 -2.31
CA TYR A 5 -3.82 18.96 -1.82
C TYR A 5 -3.17 17.76 -1.14
N ARG A 6 -2.83 17.90 0.14
CA ARG A 6 -2.19 16.87 0.94
C ARG A 6 -3.11 15.67 0.93
N SER A 7 -2.66 14.60 0.27
CA SER A 7 -3.50 13.43 0.13
C SER A 7 -3.45 12.62 1.42
N LYS A 8 -4.36 11.65 1.50
CA LYS A 8 -4.46 10.79 2.67
C LYS A 8 -3.22 9.91 2.87
N ILE A 9 -2.41 9.65 1.82
CA ILE A 9 -1.18 8.86 1.96
C ILE A 9 -0.06 9.65 2.64
N GLU A 10 0.13 10.95 2.32
CA GLU A 10 1.13 11.78 2.98
C GLU A 10 0.83 11.92 4.48
N ASP A 11 -0.44 12.02 4.85
CA ASP A 11 -0.86 12.05 6.26
C ASP A 11 -0.48 10.76 6.99
N VAL A 12 -0.67 9.61 6.34
CA VAL A 12 -0.32 8.30 6.91
C VAL A 12 1.19 8.15 7.05
N LEU A 13 1.96 8.51 6.03
CA LEU A 13 3.42 8.45 6.07
C LEU A 13 3.99 9.39 7.14
N GLN A 14 3.42 10.60 7.27
CA GLN A 14 3.80 11.51 8.35
C GLN A 14 3.40 10.99 9.73
N GLN A 15 2.27 10.28 9.84
CA GLN A 15 1.87 9.64 11.08
C GLN A 15 2.89 8.56 11.49
N LEU A 16 3.36 7.73 10.54
CA LEU A 16 4.42 6.74 10.79
C LEU A 16 5.72 7.42 11.26
N GLU A 17 6.14 8.48 10.57
CA GLU A 17 7.34 9.25 10.92
C GLU A 17 7.29 9.80 12.37
N LYS A 18 6.14 10.36 12.76
CA LYS A 18 5.93 11.01 14.06
C LYS A 18 5.72 10.02 15.21
N ASP A 19 4.94 8.97 14.98
CA ASP A 19 4.64 7.97 16.01
C ASP A 19 5.83 7.09 16.34
N ILE A 20 6.78 6.95 15.42
CA ILE A 20 8.01 6.19 15.63
C ILE A 20 9.05 7.05 16.35
N ILE A 21 9.15 6.82 17.64
CA ILE A 21 10.16 7.40 18.53
C ILE A 21 11.28 6.39 18.82
N THR A 22 10.94 5.09 18.85
CA THR A 22 11.88 4.01 19.19
C THR A 22 12.84 3.70 18.03
N PRO A 23 14.14 3.48 18.30
CA PRO A 23 15.11 3.09 17.27
C PRO A 23 14.79 1.72 16.66
N LYS A 24 13.99 0.88 17.33
CA LYS A 24 13.55 -0.43 16.82
C LYS A 24 12.91 -0.34 15.44
N PHE A 25 12.22 0.76 15.15
CA PHE A 25 11.47 0.98 13.91
C PHE A 25 12.10 2.06 13.02
N ALA A 26 13.39 2.36 13.21
CA ALA A 26 14.08 3.40 12.46
C ALA A 26 14.04 3.19 10.94
N GLY A 27 14.05 1.93 10.47
CA GLY A 27 13.92 1.61 9.04
C GLY A 27 12.58 2.07 8.45
N ILE A 28 11.46 1.80 9.15
CA ILE A 28 10.11 2.25 8.75
C ILE A 28 10.06 3.78 8.68
N LYS A 29 10.62 4.44 9.69
CA LYS A 29 10.68 5.90 9.73
C LYS A 29 11.48 6.46 8.57
N HIS A 30 12.64 5.87 8.28
CA HIS A 30 13.50 6.32 7.20
C HIS A 30 12.81 6.21 5.84
N THR A 31 12.22 5.06 5.51
CA THR A 31 11.53 4.86 4.23
C THR A 31 10.28 5.74 4.12
N ALA A 32 9.58 6.00 5.23
CA ALA A 32 8.47 6.96 5.25
C ALA A 32 8.91 8.40 4.95
N VAL A 33 10.07 8.83 5.48
CA VAL A 33 10.66 10.15 5.15
C VAL A 33 11.03 10.24 3.68
N VAL A 34 11.70 9.22 3.14
CA VAL A 34 12.06 9.16 1.72
C VAL A 34 10.81 9.28 0.83
N ALA A 35 9.75 8.52 1.15
CA ALA A 35 8.50 8.60 0.40
C ALA A 35 7.86 10.01 0.47
N LEU A 36 7.87 10.66 1.64
CA LEU A 36 7.39 12.03 1.81
C LEU A 36 8.20 13.05 0.99
N GLU A 37 9.53 12.89 0.92
CA GLU A 37 10.40 13.76 0.12
C GLU A 37 10.10 13.66 -1.37
N ILE A 38 9.86 12.44 -1.88
CA ILE A 38 9.45 12.23 -3.28
C ILE A 38 8.07 12.84 -3.55
N LEU A 39 7.10 12.64 -2.65
CA LEU A 39 5.74 13.20 -2.78
C LEU A 39 5.70 14.73 -2.69
N ALA A 40 6.69 15.36 -2.05
CA ALA A 40 6.81 16.80 -1.96
C ALA A 40 7.51 17.44 -3.18
N ASP A 41 8.20 16.65 -4.00
CA ASP A 41 8.96 17.11 -5.15
C ASP A 41 8.14 16.97 -6.44
N GLU A 42 7.49 18.06 -6.85
CA GLU A 42 6.63 18.09 -8.04
C GLU A 42 7.36 17.70 -9.33
N ASP A 43 8.66 17.99 -9.43
CA ASP A 43 9.43 17.69 -10.64
C ASP A 43 9.80 16.20 -10.69
N LYS A 44 10.12 15.58 -9.56
CA LYS A 44 10.24 14.11 -9.49
C LYS A 44 8.91 13.43 -9.78
N LEU A 45 7.80 13.92 -9.22
CA LEU A 45 6.47 13.34 -9.43
C LEU A 45 6.03 13.34 -10.90
N LYS A 46 6.44 14.32 -11.70
CA LYS A 46 6.13 14.35 -13.15
C LYS A 46 6.91 13.33 -13.96
N ASN A 47 8.06 12.89 -13.45
CA ASN A 47 9.01 12.03 -14.18
C ASN A 47 9.01 10.58 -13.68
N ILE A 48 8.38 10.30 -12.55
CA ILE A 48 8.30 8.95 -11.98
C ILE A 48 7.08 8.21 -12.52
N GLU A 49 7.25 6.93 -12.86
CA GLU A 49 6.12 6.10 -13.24
C GLU A 49 5.25 5.75 -12.02
N ALA A 50 3.95 5.55 -12.24
CA ALA A 50 3.03 5.24 -11.15
C ALA A 50 3.42 3.98 -10.36
N TRP A 51 3.99 2.96 -11.03
CA TRP A 51 4.42 1.73 -10.36
C TRP A 51 5.65 1.96 -9.47
N GLU A 52 6.61 2.78 -9.90
CA GLU A 52 7.79 3.15 -9.10
C GLU A 52 7.39 3.97 -7.88
N LEU A 53 6.49 4.95 -8.06
CA LEU A 53 5.97 5.75 -6.97
C LEU A 53 5.25 4.90 -5.91
N ARG A 54 4.52 3.86 -6.34
CA ARG A 54 3.90 2.91 -5.41
C ARG A 54 4.94 2.12 -4.65
N GLU A 55 6.01 1.62 -5.27
CA GLU A 55 7.04 0.86 -4.56
C GLU A 55 7.63 1.68 -3.41
N ILE A 56 7.98 2.95 -3.70
CA ILE A 56 8.49 3.89 -2.70
C ILE A 56 7.48 4.10 -1.56
N CYS A 57 6.20 4.28 -1.88
CA CYS A 57 5.16 4.54 -0.88
C CYS A 57 4.70 3.29 -0.12
N LEU A 58 4.80 2.10 -0.72
CA LEU A 58 4.37 0.83 -0.15
C LEU A 58 5.43 0.27 0.80
N GLU A 59 6.72 0.49 0.55
CA GLU A 59 7.81 0.02 1.40
C GLU A 59 7.62 0.35 2.90
N PRO A 60 7.39 1.60 3.33
CA PRO A 60 7.15 1.89 4.75
C PRO A 60 5.89 1.21 5.31
N LEU A 61 4.86 1.02 4.49
CA LEU A 61 3.62 0.35 4.91
C LEU A 61 3.83 -1.15 5.08
N GLN A 62 4.59 -1.77 4.18
CA GLN A 62 4.98 -3.16 4.25
C GLN A 62 5.79 -3.43 5.53
N LEU A 63 6.84 -2.65 5.76
CA LEU A 63 7.66 -2.78 6.97
C LEU A 63 6.84 -2.57 8.25
N ALA A 64 5.85 -1.66 8.22
CA ALA A 64 4.92 -1.46 9.33
C ALA A 64 4.01 -2.68 9.59
N LEU A 65 3.51 -3.35 8.55
CA LEU A 65 2.77 -4.61 8.68
C LEU A 65 3.66 -5.73 9.23
N GLU A 66 4.86 -5.90 8.67
CA GLU A 66 5.83 -6.93 9.05
C GLU A 66 6.38 -6.74 10.47
N SER A 67 6.36 -5.50 11.00
CA SER A 67 6.72 -5.21 12.38
C SER A 67 5.82 -5.90 13.42
N ARG A 68 4.61 -6.31 13.01
CA ARG A 68 3.53 -6.84 13.84
C ARG A 68 3.08 -5.92 14.99
N ALA A 69 3.49 -4.65 14.96
CA ALA A 69 3.01 -3.65 15.90
C ALA A 69 1.61 -3.20 15.47
N ARG A 70 0.57 -3.60 16.22
CA ARG A 70 -0.84 -3.37 15.84
C ARG A 70 -1.14 -1.93 15.39
N LYS A 71 -0.65 -0.93 16.14
CA LYS A 71 -0.85 0.49 15.80
C LYS A 71 -0.27 0.82 14.42
N LEU A 72 0.96 0.39 14.14
CA LEU A 72 1.62 0.62 12.86
C LEU A 72 0.92 -0.15 11.73
N GLY A 73 0.45 -1.38 11.99
CA GLY A 73 -0.32 -2.16 11.02
C GLY A 73 -1.62 -1.48 10.60
N HIS A 74 -2.38 -0.90 11.55
CA HIS A 74 -3.60 -0.14 11.24
C HIS A 74 -3.29 1.11 10.41
N THR A 75 -2.24 1.84 10.79
CA THR A 75 -1.77 2.99 10.02
C THR A 75 -1.36 2.59 8.59
N ALA A 76 -0.66 1.47 8.43
CA ALA A 76 -0.27 0.94 7.14
C ALA A 76 -1.46 0.59 6.24
N LEU A 77 -2.44 -0.16 6.76
CA LEU A 77 -3.65 -0.52 6.00
C LEU A 77 -4.45 0.72 5.57
N ALA A 78 -4.54 1.75 6.41
CA ALA A 78 -5.18 3.00 6.04
C ALA A 78 -4.45 3.70 4.86
N GLY A 79 -3.11 3.63 4.84
CA GLY A 79 -2.29 4.11 3.73
C GLY A 79 -2.59 3.36 2.44
N ILE A 80 -2.52 2.02 2.47
CA ILE A 80 -2.79 1.17 1.31
C ILE A 80 -4.20 1.43 0.74
N GLN A 81 -5.22 1.48 1.60
CA GLN A 81 -6.59 1.79 1.21
C GLN A 81 -6.71 3.17 0.54
N SER A 82 -5.93 4.16 1.00
CA SER A 82 -5.97 5.50 0.44
C SER A 82 -5.35 5.60 -0.95
N MET A 83 -4.36 4.76 -1.28
CA MET A 83 -3.71 4.76 -2.61
C MET A 83 -4.70 4.47 -3.73
N PHE A 84 -5.71 3.63 -3.51
CA PHE A 84 -6.76 3.35 -4.51
C PHE A 84 -7.62 4.58 -4.87
N LYS A 85 -7.63 5.60 -4.01
CA LYS A 85 -8.40 6.84 -4.20
C LYS A 85 -7.57 7.99 -4.77
N ASP A 86 -6.26 7.82 -4.89
CA ASP A 86 -5.35 8.85 -5.33
C ASP A 86 -4.88 8.54 -6.76
N GLU A 87 -5.20 9.46 -7.68
CA GLU A 87 -4.96 9.33 -9.11
C GLU A 87 -3.47 9.18 -9.44
N ARG A 88 -2.56 9.70 -8.60
CA ARG A 88 -1.10 9.57 -8.82
C ARG A 88 -0.64 8.12 -8.79
N PHE A 89 -1.36 7.26 -8.06
CA PHE A 89 -1.08 5.83 -7.98
C PHE A 89 -1.88 5.02 -8.99
N ARG A 90 -2.61 5.63 -9.93
CA ARG A 90 -3.29 4.90 -10.99
C ARG A 90 -2.42 4.93 -12.24
N SER A 91 -2.22 3.76 -12.86
CA SER A 91 -1.50 3.71 -14.13
C SER A 91 -2.41 4.27 -15.22
N SER A 92 -1.89 5.19 -16.04
CA SER A 92 -2.62 5.78 -17.19
C SER A 92 -2.91 4.75 -18.29
N MET A 93 -2.07 3.70 -18.38
CA MET A 93 -2.29 2.48 -19.14
C MET A 93 -1.83 1.30 -18.28
N GLU A 94 -2.65 0.25 -18.19
CA GLU A 94 -2.21 -1.02 -17.64
C GLU A 94 -1.03 -1.52 -18.48
N THR A 95 0.16 -1.53 -17.88
CA THR A 95 1.37 -2.00 -18.56
C THR A 95 1.19 -3.47 -18.91
N SER A 96 1.87 -3.99 -19.94
CA SER A 96 1.81 -5.42 -20.28
C SER A 96 2.30 -6.33 -19.14
N ASP A 97 3.05 -5.75 -18.20
CA ASP A 97 3.52 -6.40 -16.99
C ASP A 97 2.47 -6.23 -15.87
N GLU A 98 1.75 -7.31 -15.58
CA GLU A 98 0.71 -7.35 -14.54
C GLU A 98 1.29 -7.10 -13.14
N ASP A 99 2.58 -7.42 -12.89
CA ASP A 99 3.19 -7.25 -11.58
C ASP A 99 3.37 -5.77 -11.21
N LYS A 100 3.35 -4.88 -12.22
CA LYS A 100 3.40 -3.41 -12.05
C LYS A 100 2.03 -2.78 -11.82
N TRP A 101 0.96 -3.57 -11.76
CA TRP A 101 -0.37 -3.03 -11.50
C TRP A 101 -0.56 -2.78 -10.00
N LEU A 102 -1.34 -1.75 -9.65
CA LEU A 102 -1.59 -1.41 -8.25
C LEU A 102 -2.12 -2.61 -7.45
N PRO A 103 -3.10 -3.41 -7.94
CA PRO A 103 -3.55 -4.59 -7.21
C PRO A 103 -2.44 -5.61 -6.96
N SER A 104 -1.58 -5.87 -7.94
CA SER A 104 -0.48 -6.84 -7.83
C SER A 104 0.56 -6.39 -6.80
N GLN A 105 0.98 -5.12 -6.86
CA GLN A 105 1.93 -4.57 -5.89
C GLN A 105 1.37 -4.56 -4.47
N VAL A 106 0.07 -4.28 -4.31
CA VAL A 106 -0.61 -4.36 -3.01
C VAL A 106 -0.70 -5.80 -2.50
N LEU A 107 -0.99 -6.77 -3.37
CA LEU A 107 -1.01 -8.19 -2.97
C LEU A 107 0.35 -8.66 -2.46
N THR A 108 1.44 -8.25 -3.11
CA THR A 108 2.80 -8.54 -2.64
C THR A 108 3.03 -8.06 -1.21
N VAL A 109 2.58 -6.85 -0.87
CA VAL A 109 2.67 -6.31 0.50
C VAL A 109 1.80 -7.08 1.50
N LEU A 110 0.67 -7.61 1.05
CA LEU A 110 -0.31 -8.32 1.88
C LEU A 110 -0.08 -9.84 1.99
N ALA A 111 0.90 -10.41 1.27
CA ALA A 111 1.18 -11.86 1.27
C ALA A 111 1.41 -12.44 2.69
N GLY A 112 1.90 -11.61 3.63
CA GLY A 112 2.12 -11.96 5.04
C GLY A 112 0.90 -11.82 5.97
N ALA A 113 -0.27 -11.41 5.47
CA ALA A 113 -1.39 -10.94 6.28
C ALA A 113 -1.94 -11.98 7.27
N HIS A 114 -1.85 -13.27 6.95
CA HIS A 114 -2.23 -14.39 7.82
C HIS A 114 -1.52 -14.41 9.18
N SER A 115 -0.40 -13.70 9.31
CA SER A 115 0.36 -13.59 10.57
C SER A 115 0.03 -12.33 11.39
N LEU A 116 -0.85 -11.47 10.88
CA LEU A 116 -1.30 -10.27 11.58
C LEU A 116 -2.34 -10.60 12.65
N ALA A 117 -2.64 -9.63 13.51
CA ALA A 117 -3.72 -9.76 14.48
C ALA A 117 -5.08 -9.89 13.77
N GLU A 118 -6.03 -10.61 14.36
CA GLU A 118 -7.35 -10.90 13.79
C GLU A 118 -8.09 -9.65 13.28
N ASP A 119 -8.02 -8.55 14.05
CA ASP A 119 -8.62 -7.27 13.67
C ASP A 119 -8.00 -6.69 12.39
N LEU A 120 -6.68 -6.84 12.20
CA LEU A 120 -6.00 -6.43 10.98
C LEU A 120 -6.30 -7.38 9.82
N GLN A 121 -6.41 -8.70 10.07
CA GLN A 121 -6.78 -9.68 9.05
C GLN A 121 -8.16 -9.36 8.47
N ILE A 122 -9.13 -8.99 9.32
CA ILE A 122 -10.47 -8.56 8.89
C ILE A 122 -10.38 -7.32 7.97
N GLU A 123 -9.56 -6.33 8.31
CA GLU A 123 -9.36 -5.14 7.47
C GLU A 123 -8.69 -5.48 6.13
N VAL A 124 -7.72 -6.42 6.13
CA VAL A 124 -7.13 -6.94 4.89
C VAL A 124 -8.19 -7.62 4.02
N MET A 125 -9.04 -8.48 4.61
CA MET A 125 -10.11 -9.14 3.86
C MET A 125 -11.11 -8.14 3.26
N LYS A 126 -11.46 -7.08 4.00
CA LYS A 126 -12.31 -5.98 3.48
C LYS A 126 -11.64 -5.27 2.31
N LEU A 127 -10.33 -5.00 2.41
CA LEU A 127 -9.57 -4.37 1.33
C LEU A 127 -9.54 -5.27 0.08
N LEU A 128 -9.22 -6.55 0.23
CA LEU A 128 -9.21 -7.52 -0.88
C LEU A 128 -10.60 -7.62 -1.54
N LEU A 129 -11.66 -7.70 -0.74
CA LEU A 129 -13.04 -7.68 -1.26
C LEU A 129 -13.32 -6.39 -2.04
N ASN A 130 -12.97 -5.23 -1.48
CA ASN A 130 -13.14 -3.96 -2.17
C ASN A 130 -12.38 -3.94 -3.50
N MET A 131 -11.14 -4.43 -3.56
CA MET A 131 -10.37 -4.53 -4.80
C MET A 131 -11.07 -5.38 -5.86
N THR A 132 -11.75 -6.47 -5.47
CA THR A 132 -12.51 -7.32 -6.41
C THR A 132 -13.81 -6.68 -6.89
N VAL A 133 -14.47 -5.87 -6.06
CA VAL A 133 -15.80 -5.30 -6.33
C VAL A 133 -15.73 -3.93 -7.03
N THR A 134 -14.73 -3.11 -6.71
CA THR A 134 -14.56 -1.77 -7.32
C THR A 134 -13.74 -1.79 -8.60
N ALA A 135 -13.14 -2.94 -8.96
CA ALA A 135 -12.51 -3.16 -10.24
C ALA A 135 -13.54 -3.12 -11.38
N SER A 136 -13.89 -1.92 -11.79
CA SER A 136 -14.40 -1.62 -13.14
C SER A 136 -13.28 -1.66 -14.19
N TRP A 137 -12.05 -1.94 -13.76
CA TRP A 137 -10.83 -1.99 -14.57
C TRP A 137 -10.44 -3.45 -14.74
N CYS A 138 -10.16 -3.85 -15.98
CA CYS A 138 -10.11 -5.23 -16.47
C CYS A 138 -9.54 -6.24 -15.48
N THR A 139 -10.41 -6.90 -14.72
CA THR A 139 -10.03 -8.05 -13.91
C THR A 139 -9.79 -9.21 -14.86
N SER A 140 -8.54 -9.33 -15.33
CA SER A 140 -8.00 -10.62 -15.74
C SER A 140 -8.39 -11.63 -14.67
N ALA A 141 -9.13 -12.69 -15.05
CA ALA A 141 -9.58 -13.73 -14.12
C ALA A 141 -8.41 -14.29 -13.28
N LYS A 142 -7.17 -14.19 -13.79
CA LYS A 142 -5.95 -14.56 -13.08
C LYS A 142 -5.68 -13.73 -11.82
N THR A 143 -5.95 -12.43 -11.84
CA THR A 143 -5.73 -11.55 -10.67
C THR A 143 -6.76 -11.85 -9.59
N ILE A 144 -8.03 -12.07 -9.97
CA ILE A 144 -9.06 -12.54 -9.03
C ILE A 144 -8.66 -13.90 -8.42
N ILE A 145 -8.15 -14.82 -9.24
CA ILE A 145 -7.69 -16.13 -8.79
C ILE A 145 -6.49 -15.99 -7.83
N LYS A 146 -5.51 -15.12 -8.12
CA LYS A 146 -4.39 -14.84 -7.18
C LYS A 146 -4.91 -14.29 -5.85
N ILE A 147 -5.81 -13.31 -5.88
CA ILE A 147 -6.44 -12.73 -4.66
C ILE A 147 -7.14 -13.82 -3.85
N ALA A 148 -7.95 -14.65 -4.52
CA ALA A 148 -8.69 -15.73 -3.87
C ALA A 148 -7.75 -16.81 -3.31
N GLN A 149 -6.70 -17.19 -4.05
CA GLN A 149 -5.73 -18.19 -3.63
C GLN A 149 -4.90 -17.73 -2.42
N GLU A 150 -4.44 -16.48 -2.39
CA GLU A 150 -3.73 -15.95 -1.23
C GLU A 150 -4.63 -15.84 0.01
N GLY A 151 -5.93 -15.57 -0.17
CA GLY A 151 -6.93 -15.60 0.90
C GLY A 151 -7.31 -17.01 1.39
N LEU A 152 -7.25 -18.03 0.52
CA LEU A 152 -7.73 -19.40 0.80
C LEU A 152 -6.63 -20.40 1.19
N ASN A 153 -5.38 -20.21 0.76
CA ASN A 153 -4.31 -21.20 0.88
C ASN A 153 -3.74 -21.42 2.30
N LYS A 154 -4.41 -20.96 3.37
CA LYS A 154 -4.00 -21.29 4.75
C LYS A 154 -5.10 -21.80 5.68
N THR A 155 -6.25 -22.18 5.14
CA THR A 155 -7.27 -22.93 5.89
C THR A 155 -6.98 -24.44 5.96
N GLU A 156 -5.99 -24.93 5.20
CA GLU A 156 -5.56 -26.34 5.18
C GLU A 156 -4.04 -26.44 5.40
N MET A 157 -3.56 -26.10 6.60
CA MET A 157 -2.33 -26.66 7.17
C MET A 157 -2.25 -26.48 8.68
#